data_AF-A0A2N1IZH9-F1
#
_entry.id   AF-A0A2N1IZH9-F1
#
_cell.length_a   1.000
_cell.length_b   1.000
_cell.length_c   1.000
_cell.angle_alpha   90.00
_cell.angle_beta   90.00
_cell.angle_gamma   90.00
#
_symmetry.space_group_name_H-M   'P 1'
#
loop_
_entity.id
_entity.type
_entity.pdbx_description
1 polymer ?
#
loop_
_entity_poly.entity_id
_entity_poly.type
_entity_poly.pdbx_seq_one_letter_code
_entity_poly.pdbx_strand_id
1 'polypeptide(L)'
;MKMSILDFCIDKNSTIKDALKKIDKNKKGFLVVIDKKSKVLGITTEGDIRRDLIKNLNINKEITFNEEFIKIFDNESFNLLFEYFKSEKINYIPVVSDKMELVNIISKKQFHVMLLKDMEYNLKHLPRVNENELDFEVFPRPWGFYKSTLLAQHVQSKIITVFPKGELSLQKHKRREEHWIIIKGEGTFILEDSTLKVEQGRYVYIPKGCKHKIINSSTKENLIFAEVQLGDYFGEDDIIRYEDKYGRT
;
A
#
# COMPACT_ATOMS: atom_id res chain seq x y z
N MET A 1 0.73 -4.26 19.56
CA MET A 1 0.03 -5.47 20.02
C MET A 1 -0.37 -6.27 18.80
N LYS A 2 -0.07 -7.57 18.74
CA LYS A 2 -0.27 -8.44 17.57
C LYS A 2 -1.77 -8.74 17.44
N MET A 3 -2.42 -8.36 16.33
CA MET A 3 -3.82 -8.70 16.10
C MET A 3 -3.97 -10.19 15.78
N SER A 4 -4.88 -10.85 16.48
CA SER A 4 -5.30 -12.23 16.25
C SER A 4 -6.51 -12.25 15.31
N ILE A 5 -6.73 -13.36 14.62
CA ILE A 5 -7.96 -13.57 13.83
C ILE A 5 -9.22 -13.42 14.69
N LEU A 6 -9.12 -13.76 15.98
CA LEU A 6 -10.21 -13.62 16.96
C LEU A 6 -10.61 -12.16 17.22
N ASP A 7 -9.73 -11.20 16.95
CA ASP A 7 -10.06 -9.76 17.06
C ASP A 7 -11.06 -9.32 15.97
N PHE A 8 -11.29 -10.15 14.96
CA PHE A 8 -12.29 -9.94 13.93
C PHE A 8 -13.57 -10.76 14.15
N CYS A 9 -13.60 -11.70 15.09
CA CYS A 9 -14.78 -12.53 15.32
C CYS A 9 -15.73 -11.90 16.35
N ILE A 10 -17.04 -12.07 16.20
CA ILE A 10 -18.04 -11.68 17.21
C ILE A 10 -19.15 -12.72 17.31
N ASP A 11 -19.63 -13.01 18.52
CA ASP A 11 -20.75 -13.93 18.72
C ASP A 11 -22.05 -13.27 18.22
N LYS A 12 -22.91 -14.03 17.55
CA LYS A 12 -24.17 -13.52 16.99
C LYS A 12 -25.10 -12.84 18.01
N ASN A 13 -25.03 -13.20 19.29
CA ASN A 13 -25.86 -12.63 20.34
C ASN A 13 -25.18 -11.44 21.04
N SER A 14 -24.03 -10.97 20.51
CA SER A 14 -23.36 -9.79 21.04
C SER A 14 -24.16 -8.52 20.71
N THR A 15 -23.96 -7.46 21.48
CA THR A 15 -24.66 -6.20 21.24
C THR A 15 -23.97 -5.34 20.19
N ILE A 16 -24.70 -4.38 19.62
CA ILE A 16 -24.13 -3.33 18.74
C ILE A 16 -22.94 -2.64 19.43
N LYS A 17 -23.05 -2.37 20.74
CA LYS A 17 -21.97 -1.77 21.54
C LYS A 17 -20.72 -2.65 21.56
N ASP A 18 -20.87 -3.96 21.66
CA ASP A 18 -19.73 -4.90 21.65
C ASP A 18 -19.08 -4.97 20.27
N ALA A 19 -19.88 -4.91 19.20
CA ALA A 19 -19.37 -4.82 17.83
C ALA A 19 -18.56 -3.54 17.61
N LEU A 20 -19.09 -2.39 18.05
CA LEU A 20 -18.38 -1.11 17.96
C LEU A 20 -17.04 -1.15 18.70
N LYS A 21 -17.00 -1.72 19.92
CA LYS A 21 -15.74 -1.90 20.67
C LYS A 21 -14.74 -2.77 19.92
N LYS A 22 -15.19 -3.87 19.30
CA LYS A 22 -14.30 -4.75 18.52
C LYS A 22 -13.79 -4.07 17.25
N ILE A 23 -14.65 -3.32 16.56
CA ILE A 23 -14.28 -2.55 15.37
C ILE A 23 -13.27 -1.46 15.73
N ASP A 24 -13.49 -0.71 16.82
CA ASP A 24 -12.55 0.30 17.31
C ASP A 24 -11.18 -0.31 17.63
N LYS A 25 -11.19 -1.49 18.29
CA LYS A 25 -9.96 -2.24 18.59
C LYS A 25 -9.23 -2.71 17.33
N ASN A 26 -9.96 -3.24 16.34
CA ASN A 26 -9.36 -3.81 15.14
C ASN A 26 -9.00 -2.75 14.08
N LYS A 27 -9.64 -1.56 14.10
CA LYS A 27 -9.44 -0.44 13.16
C LYS A 27 -9.69 -0.78 11.69
N LYS A 28 -10.46 -1.83 11.41
CA LYS A 28 -10.71 -2.35 10.05
C LYS A 28 -12.17 -2.22 9.62
N GLY A 29 -13.08 -1.84 10.53
CA GLY A 29 -14.49 -1.58 10.18
C GLY A 29 -15.29 -2.84 9.82
N PHE A 30 -14.80 -4.02 10.20
CA PHE A 30 -15.30 -5.32 9.74
C PHE A 30 -15.24 -6.36 10.87
N LEU A 31 -16.27 -7.21 10.94
CA LEU A 31 -16.34 -8.36 11.83
C LEU A 31 -16.96 -9.57 11.13
N VAL A 32 -16.46 -10.75 11.47
CA VAL A 32 -17.01 -12.06 11.14
C VAL A 32 -17.92 -12.50 12.29
N VAL A 33 -19.18 -12.76 12.00
CA VAL A 33 -20.14 -13.24 13.00
C VAL A 33 -20.06 -14.75 13.10
N ILE A 34 -19.90 -15.25 14.32
CA ILE A 34 -19.75 -16.67 14.63
C ILE A 34 -20.80 -17.15 15.63
N ASP A 35 -21.03 -18.47 15.66
CA ASP A 35 -21.80 -19.13 16.71
C ASP A 35 -20.93 -19.60 17.90
N LYS A 36 -21.58 -20.20 18.90
CA LYS A 36 -20.91 -20.77 20.10
C LYS A 36 -19.93 -21.92 19.78
N LYS A 37 -20.03 -22.53 18.60
CA LYS A 37 -19.15 -23.58 18.09
C LYS A 37 -18.08 -23.02 17.14
N SER A 38 -17.93 -21.69 17.06
CA SER A 38 -16.99 -20.98 16.20
C SER A 38 -17.25 -21.15 14.69
N LYS A 39 -18.48 -21.52 14.29
CA LYS A 39 -18.88 -21.52 12.88
C LYS A 39 -19.22 -20.11 12.42
N VAL A 40 -18.74 -19.74 11.24
CA VAL A 40 -19.06 -18.48 10.58
C VAL A 40 -20.50 -18.50 10.08
N LEU A 41 -21.28 -17.53 10.53
CA LEU A 41 -22.68 -17.34 10.15
C LEU A 41 -22.87 -16.17 9.19
N GLY A 42 -22.00 -15.17 9.26
CA GLY A 42 -22.18 -13.94 8.51
C GLY A 42 -21.06 -12.94 8.71
N ILE A 43 -21.26 -11.74 8.16
CA ILE A 43 -20.39 -10.59 8.41
C ILE A 43 -21.21 -9.37 8.80
N THR A 44 -20.61 -8.50 9.61
CA THR A 44 -21.13 -7.15 9.86
C THR A 44 -20.02 -6.14 9.67
N THR A 45 -20.36 -4.99 9.08
CA THR A 45 -19.45 -3.88 8.88
C THR A 45 -19.83 -2.69 9.73
N GLU A 46 -18.92 -1.74 9.87
CA GLU A 46 -19.23 -0.43 10.44
C GLU A 46 -20.35 0.27 9.66
N GLY A 47 -20.43 0.05 8.34
CA GLY A 47 -21.51 0.56 7.51
C GLY A 47 -22.89 -0.01 7.88
N ASP A 48 -22.96 -1.30 8.22
CA ASP A 48 -24.19 -1.95 8.70
C ASP A 48 -24.61 -1.38 10.05
N ILE A 49 -23.68 -1.34 11.01
CA ILE A 49 -23.92 -0.80 12.35
C ILE A 49 -24.33 0.67 12.28
N ARG A 50 -23.66 1.48 11.46
CA ARG A 50 -24.01 2.89 11.27
C ARG A 50 -25.44 3.04 10.74
N ARG A 51 -25.87 2.19 9.79
CA ARG A 51 -27.26 2.18 9.29
C ARG A 51 -28.25 1.81 10.39
N ASP A 52 -27.90 0.87 11.26
CA ASP A 52 -28.73 0.48 12.39
C ASP A 52 -28.91 1.63 13.38
N LEU A 53 -27.84 2.35 13.72
CA LEU A 53 -27.89 3.52 14.59
C LEU A 53 -28.73 4.67 13.99
N ILE A 54 -28.61 4.90 12.67
CA ILE A 54 -29.44 5.90 11.96
C ILE A 54 -30.94 5.56 12.06
N LYS A 55 -31.29 4.26 12.11
CA LYS A 55 -32.66 3.80 12.33
C LYS A 55 -33.09 3.85 13.81
N ASN A 56 -32.34 4.52 14.68
CA ASN A 56 -32.58 4.63 16.13
C ASN A 56 -32.58 3.28 16.88
N LEU A 57 -31.85 2.28 16.39
CA LEU A 57 -31.66 1.02 17.12
C LEU A 57 -30.80 1.27 18.37
N ASN A 58 -31.22 0.70 19.51
CA ASN A 58 -30.49 0.82 20.76
C ASN A 58 -29.15 0.07 20.69
N ILE A 59 -28.08 0.68 21.17
CA ILE A 59 -26.73 0.09 21.19
C ILE A 59 -26.64 -1.23 21.98
N ASN A 60 -27.58 -1.50 22.88
CA ASN A 60 -27.66 -2.73 23.66
C ASN A 60 -28.46 -3.83 22.96
N LYS A 61 -29.03 -3.57 21.77
CA LYS A 61 -29.65 -4.60 20.95
C LYS A 61 -28.59 -5.52 20.36
N GLU A 62 -28.95 -6.78 20.13
CA GLU A 62 -28.15 -7.73 19.37
C GLU A 62 -27.76 -7.18 17.98
N ILE A 63 -26.59 -7.59 17.50
CA ILE A 63 -26.05 -7.18 16.20
C ILE A 63 -26.90 -7.70 15.04
N THR A 64 -27.10 -6.86 14.03
CA THR A 64 -27.56 -7.31 12.71
C THR A 64 -26.34 -7.69 11.86
N PHE A 65 -26.47 -8.70 11.01
CA PHE A 65 -25.40 -9.12 10.12
C PHE A 65 -25.95 -9.73 8.83
N ASN A 66 -25.12 -9.81 7.80
CA ASN A 66 -25.48 -10.40 6.52
C ASN A 66 -25.08 -11.89 6.49
N GLU A 67 -26.06 -12.77 6.33
CA GLU A 67 -25.89 -14.22 6.15
C GLU A 67 -25.50 -14.60 4.70
N GLU A 68 -25.86 -13.77 3.73
CA GLU A 68 -25.49 -13.91 2.33
C GLU A 68 -24.23 -13.09 2.03
N PHE A 69 -23.10 -13.60 2.51
CA PHE A 69 -21.80 -12.93 2.38
C PHE A 69 -20.83 -13.72 1.49
N ILE A 70 -19.90 -12.98 0.90
CA ILE A 70 -18.80 -13.55 0.10
C ILE A 70 -17.75 -14.11 1.05
N LYS A 71 -17.36 -15.34 0.78
CA LYS A 71 -16.36 -16.14 1.48
C LYS A 71 -15.61 -16.96 0.45
N ILE A 72 -14.42 -17.43 0.81
CA ILE A 72 -13.65 -18.38 0.02
C ILE A 72 -13.31 -19.57 0.92
N PHE A 73 -13.42 -20.79 0.40
CA PHE A 73 -12.98 -21.98 1.12
C PHE A 73 -11.46 -22.11 1.04
N ASP A 74 -10.85 -22.69 2.08
CA ASP A 74 -9.40 -22.82 2.19
C ASP A 74 -8.75 -23.80 1.18
N ASN A 75 -9.58 -24.56 0.47
CA ASN A 75 -9.23 -25.48 -0.61
C ASN A 75 -9.52 -24.90 -2.01
N GLU A 76 -10.15 -23.73 -2.10
CA GLU A 76 -10.48 -23.09 -3.37
C GLU A 76 -9.27 -22.37 -3.98
N SER A 77 -9.38 -22.09 -5.28
CA SER A 77 -8.33 -21.38 -6.00
C SER A 77 -8.24 -19.92 -5.54
N PHE A 78 -7.03 -19.48 -5.22
CA PHE A 78 -6.71 -18.08 -4.96
C PHE A 78 -7.17 -17.14 -6.08
N ASN A 79 -7.25 -17.62 -7.33
CA ASN A 79 -7.69 -16.81 -8.46
C ASN A 79 -9.14 -16.31 -8.34
N LEU A 80 -10.00 -16.97 -7.55
CA LEU A 80 -11.36 -16.48 -7.28
C LEU A 80 -11.36 -15.12 -6.58
N LEU A 81 -10.29 -14.78 -5.85
CA LEU A 81 -10.16 -13.47 -5.21
C LEU A 81 -10.12 -12.32 -6.21
N PHE A 82 -9.64 -12.53 -7.44
CA PHE A 82 -9.72 -11.51 -8.49
C PHE A 82 -11.17 -11.15 -8.80
N GLU A 83 -12.06 -12.14 -8.89
CA GLU A 83 -13.48 -11.90 -9.15
C GLU A 83 -14.15 -11.19 -7.99
N TYR A 84 -13.87 -11.61 -6.76
CA TYR A 84 -14.47 -10.98 -5.58
C TYR A 84 -13.96 -9.55 -5.35
N PHE A 85 -12.67 -9.31 -5.51
CA PHE A 85 -12.08 -7.99 -5.30
C PHE A 85 -12.24 -7.03 -6.50
N LYS A 86 -12.89 -7.41 -7.61
CA LYS A 86 -13.35 -6.46 -8.63
C LYS A 86 -14.33 -5.43 -8.04
N SER A 87 -15.14 -5.83 -7.06
CA SER A 87 -16.05 -4.92 -6.37
C SER A 87 -15.29 -3.89 -5.54
N GLU A 88 -15.66 -2.62 -5.65
CA GLU A 88 -15.16 -1.55 -4.78
C GLU A 88 -15.74 -1.62 -3.36
N LYS A 89 -16.84 -2.36 -3.16
CA LYS A 89 -17.53 -2.46 -1.87
C LYS A 89 -16.92 -3.52 -0.94
N ILE A 90 -16.06 -4.39 -1.46
CA ILE A 90 -15.53 -5.54 -0.73
C ILE A 90 -14.06 -5.26 -0.37
N ASN A 91 -13.81 -5.12 0.93
CA ASN A 91 -12.47 -4.90 1.45
C ASN A 91 -11.88 -6.11 2.17
N TYR A 92 -12.73 -7.03 2.63
CA TYR A 92 -12.33 -8.22 3.38
C TYR A 92 -13.16 -9.42 2.95
N ILE A 93 -12.53 -10.59 2.90
CA ILE A 93 -13.17 -11.87 2.60
C ILE A 93 -12.71 -12.88 3.66
N PRO A 94 -13.65 -13.49 4.42
CA PRO A 94 -13.35 -14.63 5.27
C PRO A 94 -12.88 -15.83 4.45
N VAL A 95 -11.78 -16.44 4.87
CA VAL A 95 -11.35 -17.77 4.42
C VAL A 95 -11.89 -18.79 5.42
N VAL A 96 -12.66 -19.76 4.95
CA VAL A 96 -13.33 -20.76 5.80
C VAL A 96 -12.93 -22.19 5.44
N SER A 97 -13.04 -23.10 6.39
CA SER A 97 -12.92 -24.54 6.12
C SER A 97 -14.24 -25.09 5.54
N ASP A 98 -14.22 -26.33 5.05
CA ASP A 98 -15.43 -27.06 4.62
C ASP A 98 -16.50 -27.17 5.72
N LYS A 99 -16.12 -27.02 6.99
CA LYS A 99 -17.02 -27.04 8.15
C LYS A 99 -17.58 -25.66 8.53
N MET A 100 -17.29 -24.64 7.73
CA MET A 100 -17.60 -23.23 7.97
C MET A 100 -16.90 -22.65 9.20
N GLU A 101 -15.71 -23.15 9.55
CA GLU A 101 -14.89 -22.56 10.61
C GLU A 101 -13.96 -21.50 10.00
N LEU A 102 -13.72 -20.39 10.70
CA LEU A 102 -12.86 -19.32 10.20
C LEU A 102 -11.40 -19.76 10.23
N VAL A 103 -10.75 -19.81 9.07
CA VAL A 103 -9.34 -20.18 8.90
C VAL A 103 -8.46 -18.94 8.81
N ASN A 104 -8.87 -17.97 7.97
CA ASN A 104 -8.14 -16.73 7.77
C ASN A 104 -9.08 -15.58 7.36
N ILE A 105 -8.56 -14.37 7.25
CA ILE A 105 -9.25 -13.23 6.64
C ILE A 105 -8.25 -12.59 5.68
N ILE A 106 -8.65 -12.45 4.42
CA ILE A 106 -7.84 -11.73 3.43
C ILE A 106 -8.46 -10.37 3.16
N SER A 107 -7.64 -9.33 3.24
CA SER A 107 -8.04 -7.99 2.82
C SER A 107 -7.70 -7.74 1.35
N LYS A 108 -8.43 -6.84 0.69
CA LYS A 108 -8.14 -6.40 -0.68
C LYS A 108 -6.74 -5.79 -0.79
N LYS A 109 -6.33 -5.03 0.23
CA LYS A 109 -4.98 -4.45 0.30
C LYS A 109 -3.90 -5.53 0.41
N GLN A 110 -4.08 -6.51 1.31
CA GLN A 110 -3.14 -7.63 1.44
C GLN A 110 -3.02 -8.41 0.12
N PHE A 111 -4.15 -8.71 -0.52
CA PHE A 111 -4.20 -9.35 -1.83
C PHE A 111 -3.37 -8.57 -2.87
N HIS A 112 -3.57 -7.26 -3.00
CA HIS A 112 -2.79 -6.45 -3.93
C HIS A 112 -1.29 -6.41 -3.60
N VAL A 113 -0.90 -6.28 -2.33
CA VAL A 113 0.52 -6.31 -1.94
C VAL A 113 1.16 -7.65 -2.33
N MET A 114 0.46 -8.76 -2.09
CA MET A 114 0.95 -10.09 -2.48
C MET A 114 1.15 -10.20 -4.00
N LEU A 115 0.21 -9.69 -4.80
CA LEU A 115 0.33 -9.67 -6.26
C LEU A 115 1.52 -8.84 -6.73
N LEU A 116 1.71 -7.64 -6.16
CA LEU A 116 2.82 -6.76 -6.53
C LEU A 116 4.18 -7.34 -6.14
N LYS A 117 4.24 -8.14 -5.07
CA LYS A 117 5.47 -8.77 -4.59
C LYS A 117 5.70 -10.19 -5.12
N ASP A 118 4.83 -10.67 -6.01
CA ASP A 118 4.90 -12.03 -6.56
C ASP A 118 5.01 -13.11 -5.47
N MET A 119 4.25 -12.96 -4.38
CA MET A 119 4.35 -13.86 -3.23
C MET A 119 3.56 -15.16 -3.47
N GLU A 120 4.15 -16.29 -3.08
CA GLU A 120 3.42 -17.57 -3.01
C GLU A 120 2.21 -17.47 -2.07
N TYR A 121 1.13 -18.12 -2.48
CA TYR A 121 -0.17 -18.03 -1.83
C TYR A 121 -0.68 -19.39 -1.37
N ASN A 122 -1.11 -19.44 -0.10
CA ASN A 122 -1.89 -20.52 0.46
C ASN A 122 -2.96 -19.90 1.36
N LEU A 123 -4.24 -20.14 1.07
CA LEU A 123 -5.35 -19.57 1.82
C LEU A 123 -5.33 -19.94 3.31
N LYS A 124 -4.75 -21.10 3.66
CA LYS A 124 -4.51 -21.53 5.06
C LYS A 124 -3.38 -20.76 5.73
N HIS A 125 -2.39 -20.33 4.96
CA HIS A 125 -1.15 -19.72 5.46
C HIS A 125 -0.83 -18.44 4.70
N LEU A 126 -1.65 -17.41 4.90
CA LEU A 126 -1.41 -16.11 4.29
C LEU A 126 -0.17 -15.43 4.90
N PRO A 127 0.73 -14.88 4.07
CA PRO A 127 1.89 -14.16 4.57
C PRO A 127 1.45 -12.87 5.26
N ARG A 128 2.22 -12.45 6.26
CA ARG A 128 2.04 -11.13 6.86
C ARG A 128 2.72 -10.10 5.97
N VAL A 129 1.93 -9.16 5.47
CA VAL A 129 2.39 -8.06 4.64
C VAL A 129 1.98 -6.73 5.29
N ASN A 130 2.77 -5.69 5.03
CA ASN A 130 2.40 -4.34 5.42
C ASN A 130 1.45 -3.76 4.36
N GLU A 131 0.14 -3.79 4.63
CA GLU A 131 -0.90 -3.26 3.73
C GLU A 131 -0.72 -1.77 3.38
N ASN A 132 -0.03 -1.01 4.25
CA ASN A 132 0.23 0.41 4.04
C ASN A 132 1.28 0.67 2.95
N GLU A 133 1.95 -0.36 2.42
CA GLU A 133 2.87 -0.19 1.29
C GLU A 133 2.16 0.26 0.00
N LEU A 134 0.84 0.05 -0.09
CA LEU A 134 0.01 0.59 -1.18
C LEU A 134 -0.35 2.07 -0.96
N ASP A 135 -0.32 2.53 0.29
CA ASP A 135 -0.66 3.90 0.63
C ASP A 135 0.56 4.77 0.35
N PHE A 136 0.65 5.27 -0.89
CA PHE A 136 1.76 6.09 -1.29
C PHE A 136 1.63 7.53 -0.78
N GLU A 137 2.38 7.85 0.26
CA GLU A 137 2.48 9.20 0.79
C GLU A 137 3.34 10.13 -0.09
N VAL A 138 3.09 11.42 0.05
CA VAL A 138 3.94 12.48 -0.50
C VAL A 138 5.00 12.79 0.54
N PHE A 139 6.26 12.58 0.18
CA PHE A 139 7.40 12.79 1.05
C PHE A 139 8.07 14.13 0.74
N PRO A 140 7.98 15.13 1.63
CA PRO A 140 8.62 16.42 1.41
C PRO A 140 10.15 16.29 1.47
N ARG A 141 10.83 17.13 0.70
CA ARG A 141 12.28 17.25 0.67
C ARG A 141 12.68 18.73 0.59
N PRO A 142 13.90 19.10 1.02
CA PRO A 142 14.35 20.50 0.93
C PRO A 142 14.33 21.11 -0.48
N TRP A 143 14.40 20.27 -1.52
CA TRP A 143 14.34 20.66 -2.93
C TRP A 143 12.94 20.55 -3.56
N GLY A 144 11.93 20.05 -2.83
CA GLY A 144 10.61 19.74 -3.38
C GLY A 144 9.95 18.57 -2.66
N PHE A 145 9.50 17.56 -3.40
CA PHE A 145 8.95 16.33 -2.83
C PHE A 145 8.99 15.18 -3.83
N TYR A 146 8.76 13.96 -3.35
CA TYR A 146 8.41 12.85 -4.23
C TYR A 146 7.18 12.11 -3.71
N LYS A 147 6.50 11.43 -4.61
CA LYS A 147 5.43 10.47 -4.31
C LYS A 147 5.89 9.11 -4.81
N SER A 148 5.93 8.11 -3.92
CA SER A 148 6.13 6.72 -4.36
C SER A 148 4.91 6.28 -5.19
N THR A 149 5.09 5.42 -6.19
CA THR A 149 3.98 4.94 -7.04
C THR A 149 3.95 3.44 -7.18
N LEU A 150 5.08 2.78 -6.91
CA LEU A 150 5.19 1.33 -6.79
C LEU A 150 6.37 0.99 -5.89
N LEU A 151 6.21 -0.02 -5.05
CA LEU A 151 7.31 -0.70 -4.39
C LEU A 151 7.04 -2.21 -4.45
N ALA A 152 7.91 -2.93 -5.13
CA ALA A 152 7.87 -4.37 -5.28
C ALA A 152 9.28 -4.95 -5.08
N GLN A 153 9.40 -6.28 -5.17
CA GLN A 153 10.66 -6.98 -4.88
C GLN A 153 11.83 -6.50 -5.75
N HIS A 154 11.59 -6.21 -7.02
CA HIS A 154 12.63 -5.89 -8.01
C HIS A 154 12.49 -4.50 -8.64
N VAL A 155 11.54 -3.69 -8.17
CA VAL A 155 11.27 -2.37 -8.75
C VAL A 155 10.72 -1.41 -7.69
N GLN A 156 11.16 -0.15 -7.77
CA GLN A 156 10.50 0.98 -7.14
C GLN A 156 10.23 2.05 -8.19
N SER A 157 9.06 2.69 -8.16
CA SER A 157 8.79 3.86 -9.00
C SER A 157 8.33 5.05 -8.17
N LYS A 158 8.69 6.26 -8.62
CA LYS A 158 8.36 7.53 -7.97
C LYS A 158 8.01 8.58 -9.00
N ILE A 159 7.19 9.55 -8.59
CA ILE A 159 7.08 10.86 -9.24
C ILE A 159 7.80 11.88 -8.37
N ILE A 160 8.78 12.55 -8.94
CA ILE A 160 9.62 13.52 -8.23
C ILE A 160 9.30 14.92 -8.76
N THR A 161 9.10 15.86 -7.84
CA THR A 161 8.90 17.29 -8.13
C THR A 161 10.02 18.09 -7.49
N VAL A 162 10.80 18.77 -8.30
CA VAL A 162 11.86 19.69 -7.88
C VAL A 162 11.38 21.11 -8.06
N PHE A 163 11.31 21.85 -6.96
CA PHE A 163 10.90 23.26 -6.96
C PHE A 163 11.90 24.14 -7.72
N PRO A 164 11.53 25.38 -8.10
CA PRO A 164 12.42 26.27 -8.83
C PRO A 164 13.74 26.45 -8.08
N LYS A 165 14.86 26.35 -8.80
CA LYS A 165 16.23 26.39 -8.25
C LYS A 165 16.57 25.30 -7.22
N GLY A 166 15.69 24.32 -7.02
CA GLY A 166 15.97 23.13 -6.24
C GLY A 166 16.90 22.17 -7.00
N GLU A 167 17.60 21.33 -6.25
CA GLU A 167 18.44 20.28 -6.82
C GLU A 167 18.42 19.03 -5.95
N LEU A 168 18.54 17.86 -6.57
CA LEU A 168 18.89 16.64 -5.85
C LEU A 168 20.38 16.69 -5.48
N SER A 169 20.79 15.95 -4.45
CA SER A 169 22.20 15.79 -4.11
C SER A 169 22.92 15.03 -5.23
N LEU A 170 24.20 15.30 -5.46
CA LEU A 170 25.01 14.42 -6.31
C LEU A 170 25.14 13.08 -5.60
N GLN A 171 24.57 12.03 -6.18
CA GLN A 171 24.43 10.74 -5.53
C GLN A 171 24.76 9.58 -6.47
N LYS A 172 25.03 8.42 -5.88
CA LYS A 172 25.07 7.14 -6.61
C LYS A 172 24.41 6.04 -5.80
N HIS A 173 24.00 4.98 -6.48
CA HIS A 173 23.43 3.77 -5.90
C HIS A 173 24.26 2.56 -6.31
N LYS A 174 24.53 1.62 -5.39
CA LYS A 174 25.34 0.43 -5.72
C LYS A 174 24.46 -0.72 -6.18
N ARG A 175 23.21 -0.79 -5.73
CA ARG A 175 22.36 -1.98 -5.89
C ARG A 175 21.28 -1.84 -6.94
N ARG A 176 21.02 -0.62 -7.40
CA ARG A 176 19.96 -0.30 -8.37
C ARG A 176 20.44 0.62 -9.50
N GLU A 177 19.87 0.40 -10.68
CA GLU A 177 19.91 1.34 -11.80
C GLU A 177 18.62 2.15 -11.82
N GLU A 178 18.62 3.26 -12.55
CA GLU A 178 17.46 4.15 -12.61
C GLU A 178 17.16 4.61 -14.04
N HIS A 179 15.88 4.80 -14.29
CA HIS A 179 15.31 5.21 -15.56
C HIS A 179 14.40 6.38 -15.31
N TRP A 180 14.75 7.56 -15.83
CA TRP A 180 13.96 8.76 -15.59
C TRP A 180 13.36 9.29 -16.88
N ILE A 181 12.13 9.81 -16.79
CA ILE A 181 11.45 10.51 -17.89
C ILE A 181 10.96 11.84 -17.36
N ILE A 182 11.38 12.95 -17.98
CA ILE A 182 10.91 14.28 -17.62
C ILE A 182 9.46 14.44 -18.08
N ILE A 183 8.57 14.74 -17.14
CA ILE A 183 7.13 14.92 -17.37
C ILE A 183 6.81 16.38 -17.67
N LYS A 184 7.41 17.31 -16.94
CA LYS A 184 7.18 18.76 -17.08
C LYS A 184 8.42 19.54 -16.67
N GLY A 185 8.65 20.67 -17.34
CA GLY A 185 9.69 21.63 -16.98
C GLY A 185 11.02 21.32 -17.66
N GLU A 186 12.03 22.06 -17.25
CA GLU A 186 13.38 21.96 -17.78
C GLU A 186 14.41 21.99 -16.65
N GLY A 187 15.57 21.41 -16.92
CA GLY A 187 16.64 21.30 -15.94
C GLY A 187 17.98 21.00 -16.56
N THR A 188 18.96 20.88 -15.67
CA THR A 188 20.28 20.34 -15.99
C THR A 188 20.43 19.01 -15.29
N PHE A 189 20.75 17.97 -16.05
CA PHE A 189 21.05 16.64 -15.57
C PHE A 189 22.55 16.38 -15.70
N ILE A 190 23.16 15.82 -14.66
CA ILE A 190 24.57 15.45 -14.63
C ILE A 190 24.64 13.94 -14.46
N LEU A 191 25.46 13.28 -15.28
CA LEU A 191 25.77 11.86 -15.21
C LEU A 191 27.28 11.67 -15.37
N GLU A 192 27.95 11.24 -14.30
CA GLU A 192 29.41 11.29 -14.19
C GLU A 192 29.94 12.68 -14.60
N ASP A 193 30.77 12.75 -15.63
CA ASP A 193 31.36 13.98 -16.15
C ASP A 193 30.50 14.65 -17.24
N SER A 194 29.38 14.03 -17.62
CA SER A 194 28.49 14.55 -18.66
C SER A 194 27.41 15.46 -18.09
N THR A 195 27.19 16.60 -18.74
CA THR A 195 26.10 17.54 -18.41
C THR A 195 25.15 17.66 -19.58
N LEU A 196 23.86 17.44 -19.32
CA LEU A 196 22.79 17.42 -20.30
C LEU A 196 21.69 18.39 -19.90
N LYS A 197 21.16 19.16 -20.86
CA LYS A 197 19.88 19.84 -20.66
C LYS A 197 18.75 18.83 -20.82
N VAL A 198 17.78 18.90 -19.92
CA VAL A 198 16.60 18.03 -19.95
C VAL A 198 15.34 18.87 -19.98
N GLU A 199 14.35 18.40 -20.71
CA GLU A 199 13.06 19.03 -20.92
C GLU A 199 11.99 17.93 -21.03
N GLN A 200 10.72 18.31 -21.06
CA GLN A 200 9.60 17.37 -21.17
C GLN A 200 9.80 16.32 -22.28
N GLY A 201 9.54 15.06 -21.95
CA GLY A 201 9.70 13.90 -22.84
C GLY A 201 11.13 13.34 -22.88
N ARG A 202 12.13 14.04 -22.30
CA ARG A 202 13.50 13.53 -22.24
C ARG A 202 13.59 12.31 -21.32
N TYR A 203 14.19 11.25 -21.84
CA TYR A 203 14.57 10.05 -21.10
C TYR A 203 16.06 10.10 -20.73
N VAL A 204 16.40 9.64 -19.52
CA VAL A 204 17.78 9.37 -19.10
C VAL A 204 17.88 8.00 -18.41
N TYR A 205 18.95 7.27 -18.71
CA TYR A 205 19.33 6.02 -18.06
C TYR A 205 20.52 6.26 -17.16
N ILE A 206 20.47 5.70 -15.96
CA ILE A 206 21.48 5.83 -14.92
C ILE A 206 21.94 4.42 -14.54
N PRO A 207 23.10 3.97 -15.05
CA PRO A 207 23.65 2.69 -14.68
C PRO A 207 23.97 2.58 -13.19
N LYS A 208 24.02 1.34 -12.67
CA LYS A 208 24.49 1.05 -11.31
C LYS A 208 25.87 1.64 -11.08
N GLY A 209 26.05 2.27 -9.92
CA GLY A 209 27.33 2.86 -9.52
C GLY A 209 27.62 4.24 -10.10
N CYS A 210 26.80 4.74 -11.03
CA CYS A 210 27.03 6.04 -11.64
C CYS A 210 26.57 7.20 -10.76
N LYS A 211 27.42 8.23 -10.65
CA LYS A 211 27.07 9.51 -10.04
C LYS A 211 26.09 10.27 -10.93
N HIS A 212 25.02 10.78 -10.34
CA HIS A 212 24.02 11.54 -11.08
C HIS A 212 23.39 12.63 -10.21
N LYS A 213 22.91 13.69 -10.86
CA LYS A 213 22.26 14.84 -10.23
C LYS A 213 21.27 15.47 -11.19
N ILE A 214 20.18 16.04 -10.67
CA ILE A 214 19.30 16.91 -11.44
C ILE A 214 19.06 18.22 -10.72
N ILE A 215 19.07 19.30 -11.50
CA ILE A 215 18.94 20.67 -11.04
C ILE A 215 17.79 21.28 -11.82
N ASN A 216 16.80 21.83 -11.11
CA ASN A 216 15.78 22.64 -11.76
C ASN A 216 16.38 24.02 -12.11
N SER A 217 16.60 24.26 -13.40
CA SER A 217 17.19 25.51 -13.90
C SER A 217 16.21 26.68 -13.86
N SER A 218 14.91 26.42 -13.76
CA SER A 218 13.87 27.45 -13.76
C SER A 218 13.85 28.26 -12.45
N THR A 219 13.49 29.54 -12.55
CA THR A 219 13.17 30.42 -11.40
C THR A 219 11.70 30.41 -11.03
N LYS A 220 10.82 29.82 -11.85
CA LYS A 220 9.36 29.94 -11.70
C LYS A 220 8.62 28.60 -11.77
N GLU A 221 9.06 27.69 -12.63
CA GLU A 221 8.36 26.43 -12.89
C GLU A 221 8.99 25.26 -12.14
N ASN A 222 8.16 24.30 -11.75
CA ASN A 222 8.62 23.02 -11.22
C ASN A 222 9.17 22.13 -12.34
N LEU A 223 10.19 21.36 -12.01
CA LEU A 223 10.68 20.25 -12.81
C LEU A 223 10.09 18.96 -12.23
N ILE A 224 9.36 18.21 -13.04
CA ILE A 224 8.67 16.98 -12.62
C ILE A 224 9.16 15.84 -13.50
N PHE A 225 9.55 14.72 -12.88
CA PHE A 225 9.97 13.52 -13.61
C PHE A 225 9.46 12.24 -12.95
N ALA A 226 9.21 11.24 -13.77
CA ALA A 226 9.03 9.87 -13.32
C ALA A 226 10.39 9.21 -13.17
N GLU A 227 10.55 8.42 -12.10
CA GLU A 227 11.72 7.60 -11.82
C GLU A 227 11.26 6.15 -11.67
N VAL A 228 11.95 5.24 -12.37
CA VAL A 228 11.85 3.79 -12.18
C VAL A 228 13.23 3.29 -11.78
N GLN A 229 13.30 2.62 -10.63
CA GLN A 229 14.51 2.02 -10.09
C GLN A 229 14.41 0.50 -10.22
N LEU A 230 15.44 -0.14 -10.77
CA LEU A 230 15.52 -1.59 -10.94
C LEU A 230 16.70 -2.14 -10.14
N GLY A 231 16.46 -3.13 -9.29
CA GLY A 231 17.47 -3.64 -8.36
C GLY A 231 16.90 -4.63 -7.35
N ASP A 232 17.72 -4.99 -6.37
CA ASP A 232 17.35 -5.91 -5.28
C ASP A 232 17.22 -5.19 -3.93
N TYR A 233 17.43 -3.86 -3.91
CA TYR A 233 17.38 -3.04 -2.70
C TYR A 233 17.16 -1.56 -3.01
N PHE A 234 16.28 -0.91 -2.23
CA PHE A 234 15.84 0.48 -2.46
C PHE A 234 15.91 1.37 -1.21
N GLY A 235 16.61 0.91 -0.16
CA GLY A 235 16.78 1.67 1.09
C GLY A 235 17.60 2.96 0.90
N GLU A 236 17.37 3.94 1.78
CA GLU A 236 18.09 5.22 1.78
C GLU A 236 19.59 5.06 2.12
N ASP A 237 19.99 3.95 2.71
CA ASP A 237 21.37 3.59 3.04
C ASP A 237 22.18 3.09 1.82
N ASP A 238 21.54 2.76 0.70
CA ASP A 238 22.26 2.54 -0.59
C ASP A 238 22.66 3.86 -1.27
N ILE A 239 22.25 5.01 -0.72
CA ILE A 239 22.51 6.32 -1.30
C ILE A 239 23.83 6.86 -0.78
N ILE A 240 24.83 6.98 -1.66
CA ILE A 240 26.09 7.65 -1.34
C ILE A 240 26.02 9.07 -1.89
N ARG A 241 26.01 10.07 -1.01
CA ARG A 241 25.95 11.50 -1.35
C ARG A 241 27.35 12.11 -1.37
N TYR A 242 27.66 12.86 -2.43
CA TYR A 242 28.95 13.54 -2.60
C TYR A 242 28.85 15.04 -2.42
N GLU A 243 27.74 15.63 -2.89
CA GLU A 243 27.47 17.06 -2.77
C GLU A 243 26.01 17.22 -2.33
N ASP A 244 25.79 17.72 -1.12
CA ASP A 244 24.46 18.06 -0.64
C ASP A 244 24.40 19.51 -0.17
N LYS A 245 23.66 20.34 -0.92
CA LYS A 245 23.37 21.73 -0.55
C LYS A 245 22.56 21.85 0.74
N TYR A 246 21.95 20.75 1.21
CA TYR A 246 21.01 20.73 2.32
C TYR A 246 21.57 20.09 3.61
N GLY A 247 22.87 19.74 3.63
CA GLY A 247 23.55 19.28 4.84
C GLY A 247 23.12 17.90 5.37
N ARG A 248 22.51 17.06 4.54
CA ARG A 248 22.22 15.66 4.87
C ARG A 248 23.49 14.85 4.69
N THR A 249 23.78 13.99 5.67
CA THR A 249 24.88 13.03 5.64
C THR A 249 24.42 11.69 5.06
#